data_AF-A0A6M3JAE2-F1
#
_entry.id   AF-A0A6M3JAE2-F1
#
_cell.length_a   1.000
_cell.length_b   1.000
_cell.length_c   1.000
_cell.angle_alpha   90.00
_cell.angle_beta   90.00
_cell.angle_gamma   90.00
#
_symmetry.space_group_name_H-M   'P 1'
#
loop_
_entity.id
_entity.type
_entity.pdbx_description
1 polymer ?
#
loop_
_entity_poly.entity_id
_entity_poly.type
_entity_poly.pdbx_seq_one_letter_code
_entity_poly.pdbx_strand_id
1 'polypeptide(L)'
;MLAFEETGKYISERHAEAGAAGKLTAGNVAAILNRKFKPTPKIKAKELKDFADEWHHSGFYKGTRGNTMGRTYFFSPSVDFELLYKKVCESRSYTTDVAAEPDVERYFFSAGFEKLSRRSKWEKKWRVYAKFEAIVCKSSIQFSKKTEISKEDYELLKGFENYDLKAYETVGEFKNRMLKKEVA
;
A
#
# COMPACT_ATOMS: atom_id res chain seq x y z
N MET A 1 -4.34 32.59 -7.36
CA MET A 1 -4.05 33.18 -6.03
C MET A 1 -4.48 32.17 -4.96
N LEU A 2 -4.11 32.38 -3.69
CA LEU A 2 -4.54 31.52 -2.56
C LEU A 2 -5.71 32.21 -1.86
N ALA A 3 -6.79 31.48 -1.60
CA ALA A 3 -7.92 31.94 -0.80
C ALA A 3 -7.72 31.51 0.66
N PHE A 4 -8.07 32.40 1.59
CA PHE A 4 -8.01 32.13 3.02
C PHE A 4 -9.37 31.65 3.51
N GLU A 5 -9.45 30.41 4.01
CA GLU A 5 -10.64 29.96 4.72
C GLU A 5 -10.70 30.56 6.13
N GLU A 6 -11.91 30.78 6.65
CA GLU A 6 -12.16 31.13 8.06
C GLU A 6 -11.54 30.12 9.06
N THR A 7 -11.20 28.91 8.61
CA THR A 7 -10.51 27.87 9.39
C THR A 7 -9.01 28.12 9.59
N GLY A 8 -8.46 29.21 9.05
CA GLY A 8 -7.05 29.57 9.15
C GLY A 8 -6.13 28.84 8.16
N LYS A 9 -6.69 28.22 7.11
CA LYS A 9 -5.96 27.46 6.10
C LYS A 9 -5.94 28.17 4.75
N TYR A 10 -4.77 28.18 4.12
CA TYR A 10 -4.60 28.62 2.74
C TYR A 10 -5.01 27.50 1.79
N ILE A 11 -6.05 27.72 1.01
CA ILE A 11 -6.52 26.84 -0.04
C ILE A 11 -6.36 27.53 -1.40
N SER A 12 -6.45 26.77 -2.50
CA SER A 12 -6.51 27.39 -3.83
C SER A 12 -7.85 28.12 -4.02
N GLU A 13 -7.88 29.21 -4.78
CA GLU A 13 -9.15 29.91 -5.11
C GLU A 13 -10.19 28.97 -5.69
N ARG A 14 -9.79 28.07 -6.59
CA ARG A 14 -10.69 27.08 -7.18
C ARG A 14 -11.29 26.12 -6.17
N HIS A 15 -10.58 25.83 -5.07
CA HIS A 15 -11.14 25.05 -3.95
C HIS A 15 -12.21 25.84 -3.21
N ALA A 16 -11.99 27.15 -2.99
CA ALA A 16 -12.98 28.02 -2.35
C ALA A 16 -14.23 28.17 -3.23
N GLU A 17 -14.04 28.38 -4.53
CA GLU A 17 -15.10 28.47 -5.53
C GLU A 17 -15.90 27.17 -5.63
N ALA A 18 -15.23 26.00 -5.61
CA ALA A 18 -15.91 24.71 -5.61
C ALA A 18 -16.81 24.52 -4.37
N GLY A 19 -16.34 24.96 -3.20
CA GLY A 19 -17.15 24.98 -1.98
C GLY A 19 -18.36 25.92 -2.08
N ALA A 20 -18.15 27.14 -2.59
CA ALA A 20 -19.21 28.12 -2.79
C ALA A 20 -20.26 27.67 -3.83
N ALA A 21 -19.84 26.91 -4.84
CA ALA A 21 -20.71 26.29 -5.85
C ALA A 21 -21.50 25.07 -5.32
N GLY A 22 -21.39 24.75 -4.03
CA GLY A 22 -22.12 23.64 -3.40
C GLY A 22 -21.59 22.25 -3.77
N LYS A 23 -20.41 22.15 -4.37
CA LYS A 23 -19.82 20.85 -4.75
C LYS A 23 -19.47 20.04 -3.51
N LEU A 24 -19.63 18.73 -3.60
CA LEU A 24 -19.37 17.81 -2.50
C LEU A 24 -17.95 17.26 -2.59
N THR A 25 -17.21 17.27 -1.49
CA THR A 25 -15.90 16.60 -1.45
C THR A 25 -16.06 15.07 -1.47
N ALA A 26 -15.05 14.35 -1.94
CA ALA A 26 -15.03 12.88 -1.89
C ALA A 26 -15.25 12.33 -0.48
N GLY A 27 -14.82 13.04 0.57
CA GLY A 27 -15.11 12.68 1.96
C GLY A 27 -16.60 12.75 2.28
N ASN A 28 -17.25 13.85 1.88
CA ASN A 28 -18.70 14.04 2.06
C ASN A 28 -19.49 12.99 1.28
N VAL A 29 -19.13 12.75 0.02
CA VAL A 29 -19.77 11.74 -0.84
C VAL A 29 -19.60 10.34 -0.22
N ALA A 30 -18.41 9.97 0.24
CA ALA A 30 -18.19 8.69 0.92
C ALA A 30 -19.05 8.53 2.18
N ALA A 31 -19.21 9.60 2.97
CA ALA A 31 -20.07 9.57 4.15
C ALA A 31 -21.55 9.36 3.78
N ILE A 32 -22.02 10.04 2.72
CA ILE A 32 -23.39 9.89 2.20
C ILE A 32 -23.62 8.46 1.70
N LEU A 33 -22.73 7.93 0.86
CA LEU A 33 -22.82 6.57 0.33
C LEU A 33 -22.83 5.52 1.46
N ASN A 34 -21.94 5.68 2.45
CA ASN A 34 -21.88 4.76 3.58
C ASN A 34 -23.13 4.80 4.45
N ARG A 35 -23.77 5.97 4.57
CA ARG A 35 -25.02 6.13 5.32
C ARG A 35 -26.20 5.55 4.55
N LYS A 36 -26.30 5.84 3.25
CA LYS A 36 -27.43 5.44 2.38
C LYS A 36 -27.43 3.94 2.10
N PHE A 37 -26.29 3.36 1.74
CA PHE A 37 -26.21 1.97 1.27
C PHE A 37 -25.60 0.99 2.26
N LYS A 38 -24.99 1.49 3.35
CA LYS A 38 -24.34 0.68 4.40
C LYS A 38 -23.44 -0.46 3.87
N PRO A 39 -22.56 -0.20 2.88
CA PRO A 39 -21.71 -1.22 2.28
C PRO A 39 -20.70 -1.79 3.27
N THR A 40 -20.37 -3.07 3.11
CA THR A 40 -19.28 -3.74 3.82
C THR A 40 -18.34 -4.36 2.79
N PRO A 41 -17.06 -3.94 2.71
CA PRO A 41 -16.42 -2.88 3.51
C PRO A 41 -16.90 -1.47 3.15
N LYS A 42 -16.82 -0.54 4.13
CA LYS A 42 -17.17 0.88 3.95
C LYS A 42 -16.38 1.50 2.79
N ILE A 43 -17.01 2.39 2.04
CA ILE A 43 -16.39 3.15 0.96
C ILE A 43 -15.49 4.23 1.54
N LYS A 44 -14.22 4.23 1.12
CA LYS A 44 -13.23 5.25 1.51
C LYS A 44 -13.17 6.34 0.44
N ALA A 45 -12.91 7.58 0.85
CA ALA A 45 -12.80 8.72 -0.08
C ALA A 45 -11.76 8.49 -1.20
N LYS A 46 -10.70 7.72 -0.94
CA LYS A 46 -9.69 7.37 -1.95
C LYS A 46 -10.25 6.57 -3.14
N GLU A 47 -11.31 5.79 -2.92
CA GLU A 47 -11.95 4.96 -3.95
C GLU A 47 -12.83 5.79 -4.88
N LEU A 48 -13.17 7.02 -4.47
CA LEU A 48 -13.99 7.94 -5.23
C LEU A 48 -13.17 8.84 -6.16
N LYS A 49 -11.83 8.82 -6.03
CA LYS A 49 -10.94 9.70 -6.77
C LYS A 49 -11.20 9.68 -8.29
N ASP A 50 -11.35 8.49 -8.86
CA ASP A 50 -11.44 8.30 -10.32
C ASP A 50 -12.83 8.63 -10.87
N PHE A 51 -13.81 8.90 -9.99
CA PHE A 51 -15.17 9.28 -10.35
C PHE A 51 -15.47 10.76 -10.10
N ALA A 52 -14.51 11.50 -9.57
CA ALA A 52 -14.66 12.92 -9.28
C ALA A 52 -14.63 13.75 -10.56
N ASP A 53 -15.46 14.80 -10.62
CA ASP A 53 -15.53 15.70 -11.78
C ASP A 53 -14.27 16.58 -11.87
N GLU A 54 -13.74 16.98 -10.71
CA GLU A 54 -12.56 17.83 -10.63
C GLU A 54 -11.79 17.61 -9.32
N TRP A 55 -10.57 18.14 -9.28
CA TRP A 55 -9.76 18.14 -8.08
C TRP A 55 -9.02 19.47 -7.94
N HIS A 56 -8.87 19.92 -6.69
CA HIS A 56 -8.18 21.16 -6.36
C HIS A 56 -7.21 20.94 -5.20
N HIS A 57 -6.22 21.82 -5.10
CA HIS A 57 -5.26 21.77 -3.99
C HIS A 57 -5.90 22.30 -2.71
N SER A 58 -5.80 21.50 -1.65
CA SER A 58 -6.40 21.75 -0.33
C SER A 58 -5.42 22.33 0.69
N GLY A 59 -4.32 22.88 0.19
CA GLY A 59 -3.26 23.48 1.00
C GLY A 59 -2.10 22.52 1.30
N PHE A 60 -1.15 23.00 2.09
CA PHE A 60 0.06 22.27 2.47
C PHE A 60 -0.14 21.52 3.78
N TYR A 61 0.25 20.25 3.78
CA TYR A 61 0.28 19.38 4.95
C TYR A 61 1.73 19.08 5.31
N LYS A 62 2.07 19.08 6.59
CA LYS A 62 3.38 18.61 7.06
C LYS A 62 3.46 17.08 6.89
N GLY A 63 4.28 16.62 5.96
CA GLY A 63 4.62 15.22 5.78
C GLY A 63 5.95 14.86 6.42
N THR A 64 6.20 13.56 6.58
CA THR A 64 7.44 13.00 7.17
C THR A 64 8.71 13.30 6.36
N ARG A 65 8.58 13.67 5.08
CA ARG A 65 9.68 14.03 4.17
C ARG A 65 9.59 15.49 3.69
N GLY A 66 8.84 16.34 4.38
CA GLY A 66 8.61 17.74 4.00
C GLY A 66 7.14 18.06 3.77
N ASN A 67 6.84 19.33 3.46
CA ASN A 67 5.48 19.78 3.19
C ASN A 67 4.98 19.18 1.88
N THR A 68 3.84 18.50 1.91
CA THR A 68 3.17 17.94 0.74
C THR A 68 1.85 18.65 0.52
N MET A 69 1.55 19.02 -0.72
CA MET A 69 0.28 19.65 -1.06
C MET A 69 -0.81 18.58 -1.19
N GLY A 70 -1.90 18.71 -0.44
CA GLY A 70 -3.01 17.77 -0.54
C GLY A 70 -3.88 18.04 -1.76
N ARG A 71 -4.57 16.98 -2.20
CA ARG A 71 -5.56 17.04 -3.28
C ARG A 71 -6.92 16.70 -2.70
N THR A 72 -7.88 17.58 -2.91
CA THR A 72 -9.30 17.32 -2.63
C THR A 72 -10.03 17.13 -3.94
N TYR A 73 -10.82 16.06 -4.00
CA TYR A 73 -11.63 15.71 -5.15
C TYR A 73 -13.07 16.15 -4.90
N PHE A 74 -13.69 16.75 -5.90
CA PHE A 74 -15.03 17.33 -5.83
C PHE A 74 -15.98 16.64 -6.80
N PHE A 75 -17.24 16.57 -6.39
CA PHE A 75 -18.37 16.03 -7.13
C PHE A 75 -19.42 17.11 -7.32
N SER A 76 -20.07 17.08 -8.47
CA SER A 76 -21.23 17.91 -8.78
C SER A 76 -22.30 17.79 -7.69
N PRO A 77 -23.01 18.88 -7.34
CA PRO A 77 -24.15 18.80 -6.44
C PRO A 77 -25.26 17.88 -6.98
N SER A 78 -25.33 17.71 -8.30
CA SER A 78 -26.29 16.84 -8.99
C SER A 78 -25.82 15.39 -9.14
N VAL A 79 -24.80 14.96 -8.36
CA VAL A 79 -24.28 13.60 -8.44
C VAL A 79 -25.37 12.57 -8.13
N ASP A 80 -25.55 11.61 -9.06
CA ASP A 80 -26.40 10.46 -8.84
C ASP A 80 -25.67 9.44 -7.95
N PHE A 81 -26.06 9.40 -6.68
CA PHE A 81 -25.46 8.51 -5.69
C PHE A 81 -25.69 7.02 -5.97
N GLU A 82 -26.76 6.64 -6.65
CA GLU A 82 -27.04 5.23 -6.97
C GLU A 82 -26.17 4.75 -8.11
N LEU A 83 -26.08 5.55 -9.19
CA LEU A 83 -25.17 5.27 -10.29
C LEU A 83 -23.71 5.27 -9.82
N LEU A 84 -23.33 6.24 -8.99
CA LEU A 84 -21.98 6.31 -8.43
C LEU A 84 -21.69 5.09 -7.54
N TYR A 85 -22.63 4.70 -6.68
CA TYR A 85 -22.47 3.51 -5.84
C TYR A 85 -22.27 2.24 -6.69
N LYS A 86 -23.09 2.06 -7.73
CA LYS A 86 -22.97 0.94 -8.66
C LYS A 86 -21.58 0.92 -9.33
N LYS A 87 -21.12 2.05 -9.86
CA LYS A 87 -19.78 2.16 -10.48
C LYS A 87 -18.64 1.86 -9.50
N VAL A 88 -18.77 2.27 -8.23
CA VAL A 88 -17.78 1.95 -7.19
C VAL A 88 -17.79 0.47 -6.84
N CYS A 89 -18.96 -0.17 -6.78
CA CYS A 89 -19.07 -1.61 -6.61
C CYS A 89 -18.48 -2.38 -7.81
N GLU A 90 -18.77 -1.92 -9.03
CA GLU A 90 -18.21 -2.48 -10.26
C GLU A 90 -16.70 -2.31 -10.33
N SER A 91 -16.14 -1.17 -9.91
CA SER A 91 -14.68 -1.00 -9.87
C SER A 91 -14.03 -1.89 -8.81
N ARG A 92 -14.71 -2.16 -7.69
CA ARG A 92 -14.27 -3.16 -6.72
C ARG A 92 -14.25 -4.56 -7.32
N SER A 93 -15.25 -4.94 -8.13
CA SER A 93 -15.26 -6.24 -8.82
C SER A 93 -14.29 -6.30 -10.01
N TYR A 94 -14.08 -5.19 -10.72
CA TYR A 94 -13.07 -5.11 -11.78
C TYR A 94 -11.64 -5.13 -11.21
N THR A 95 -11.45 -4.67 -9.97
CA THR A 95 -10.19 -4.89 -9.25
C THR A 95 -10.00 -6.38 -8.91
N THR A 96 -11.07 -7.17 -8.75
CA THR A 96 -10.97 -8.63 -8.63
C THR A 96 -10.79 -9.34 -9.98
N ASP A 97 -11.26 -8.76 -11.09
CA ASP A 97 -11.20 -9.41 -12.42
C ASP A 97 -10.00 -8.98 -13.29
N VAL A 98 -9.44 -7.77 -13.10
CA VAL A 98 -8.28 -7.25 -13.87
C VAL A 98 -6.98 -7.27 -13.05
N ALA A 99 -7.06 -7.58 -11.75
CA ALA A 99 -5.92 -8.07 -10.97
C ALA A 99 -5.99 -9.59 -10.75
N ALA A 100 -6.74 -10.31 -11.58
CA ALA A 100 -6.64 -11.76 -11.69
C ALA A 100 -5.43 -12.14 -12.58
N GLU A 101 -4.22 -11.77 -12.15
CA GLU A 101 -3.20 -12.83 -12.15
C GLU A 101 -3.72 -13.85 -11.13
N PRO A 102 -3.64 -15.16 -11.41
CA PRO A 102 -4.22 -16.20 -10.54
C PRO A 102 -3.80 -15.95 -9.10
N ASP A 103 -4.58 -16.38 -8.10
CA ASP A 103 -4.19 -16.34 -6.69
C ASP A 103 -2.74 -16.87 -6.52
N VAL A 104 -1.72 -16.01 -6.61
CA VAL A 104 -0.32 -16.44 -6.55
C VAL A 104 0.13 -16.18 -5.13
N GLU A 105 0.14 -17.25 -4.34
CA GLU A 105 1.00 -17.30 -3.17
C GLU A 105 2.45 -17.25 -3.65
N ARG A 106 3.05 -16.05 -3.67
CA ARG A 106 4.48 -15.90 -3.98
C ARG A 106 5.25 -15.92 -2.68
N TYR A 107 6.04 -16.97 -2.51
CA TYR A 107 6.99 -17.09 -1.42
C TYR A 107 8.38 -16.98 -1.99
N PHE A 108 9.19 -16.06 -1.50
CA PHE A 108 10.57 -15.90 -1.96
C PHE A 108 11.54 -15.72 -0.80
N PHE A 109 12.79 -16.01 -1.12
CA PHE A 109 13.91 -15.91 -0.21
C PHE A 109 14.91 -14.84 -0.66
N SER A 110 15.52 -14.14 0.30
CA SER A 110 16.68 -13.28 0.06
C SER A 110 17.72 -13.44 1.18
N ALA A 111 19.00 -13.45 0.82
CA ALA A 111 20.13 -13.49 1.75
C ALA A 111 20.80 -12.10 1.80
N GLY A 112 21.36 -11.70 2.94
CA GLY A 112 22.05 -10.42 3.00
C GLY A 112 22.71 -10.08 4.33
N PHE A 113 23.16 -8.82 4.43
CA PHE A 113 23.81 -8.27 5.63
C PHE A 113 22.93 -7.19 6.27
N GLU A 114 22.67 -7.31 7.57
CA GLU A 114 21.92 -6.31 8.34
C GLU A 114 22.84 -5.64 9.35
N LYS A 115 22.76 -4.32 9.41
CA LYS A 115 23.49 -3.52 10.38
C LYS A 115 22.82 -3.64 11.74
N LEU A 116 23.56 -4.08 12.75
CA LEU A 116 23.06 -4.04 14.13
C LEU A 116 23.00 -2.60 14.64
N SER A 117 21.80 -2.05 14.78
CA SER A 117 21.61 -0.88 15.61
C SER A 117 21.48 -1.31 17.07
N ARG A 118 22.44 -0.89 17.91
CA ARG A 118 22.52 -1.06 19.38
C ARG A 118 23.36 -2.23 19.88
N ARG A 119 24.69 -2.08 19.82
CA ARG A 119 25.59 -2.37 20.96
C ARG A 119 26.91 -1.63 20.73
N SER A 120 27.03 -0.48 21.40
CA SER A 120 28.15 0.47 21.37
C SER A 120 28.35 1.31 20.09
N LYS A 121 28.77 2.57 20.28
CA LYS A 121 29.10 3.56 19.24
C LYS A 121 30.35 3.17 18.42
N TRP A 122 31.09 2.15 18.87
CA TRP A 122 32.46 1.85 18.44
C TRP A 122 32.62 0.52 17.70
N GLU A 123 31.59 -0.33 17.67
CA GLU A 123 31.62 -1.58 16.90
C GLU A 123 30.47 -1.61 15.90
N LYS A 124 30.77 -1.28 14.64
CA LYS A 124 29.86 -1.55 13.52
C LYS A 124 29.88 -3.06 13.25
N LYS A 125 29.03 -3.82 13.95
CA LYS A 125 28.85 -5.25 13.70
C LYS A 125 27.75 -5.47 12.66
N TRP A 126 28.08 -6.25 11.63
CA TRP A 126 27.14 -6.75 10.62
C TRP A 126 26.71 -8.15 11.01
N ARG A 127 25.43 -8.48 10.82
CA ARG A 127 24.94 -9.86 10.89
C ARG A 127 24.55 -10.33 9.51
N VAL A 128 24.82 -11.60 9.27
CA VAL A 128 24.38 -12.31 8.07
C VAL A 128 22.99 -12.85 8.33
N TYR A 129 22.05 -12.61 7.41
CA TYR A 129 20.67 -13.02 7.59
C TYR A 129 20.07 -13.61 6.32
N ALA A 130 19.03 -14.38 6.55
CA ALA A 130 18.12 -14.96 5.60
C ALA A 130 16.73 -14.36 5.85
N LYS A 131 16.14 -13.68 4.86
CA LYS A 131 14.77 -13.17 4.93
C LYS A 131 13.87 -14.04 4.05
N PHE A 132 12.86 -14.62 4.70
CA PHE A 132 11.79 -15.39 4.07
C PHE A 132 10.54 -14.50 4.05
N GLU A 133 10.00 -14.26 2.87
CA GLU A 133 8.89 -13.34 2.67
C GLU A 133 7.75 -14.05 1.93
N ALA A 134 6.55 -13.98 2.51
CA ALA A 134 5.32 -14.47 1.94
C ALA A 134 4.44 -13.28 1.56
N ILE A 135 4.06 -13.19 0.29
CA ILE A 135 3.09 -12.20 -0.21
C ILE A 135 1.78 -12.93 -0.51
N VAL A 136 0.77 -12.72 0.34
CA VAL A 136 -0.58 -13.24 0.12
C VAL A 136 -1.51 -12.10 -0.32
N CYS A 137 -1.85 -12.08 -1.60
CA CYS A 137 -2.75 -11.09 -2.19
C CYS A 137 -4.22 -11.48 -1.97
N LYS A 138 -4.79 -11.13 -0.82
CA LYS A 138 -6.25 -11.02 -0.59
C LYS A 138 -6.60 -10.13 0.60
N SER A 139 -5.66 -9.99 1.54
CA SER A 139 -5.85 -9.22 2.78
C SER A 139 -4.56 -8.58 3.29
N SER A 140 -3.63 -8.17 2.42
CA SER A 140 -2.43 -7.39 2.81
C SER A 140 -1.62 -8.01 3.97
N ILE A 141 -1.59 -9.34 4.09
CA ILE A 141 -0.73 -10.03 5.06
C ILE A 141 0.60 -10.29 4.37
N GLN A 142 1.55 -9.39 4.60
CA GLN A 142 2.97 -9.65 4.33
C GLN A 142 3.56 -10.25 5.60
N PHE A 143 4.00 -11.50 5.54
CA PHE A 143 4.79 -12.08 6.62
C PHE A 143 6.25 -12.12 6.18
N SER A 144 7.10 -11.41 6.92
CA SER A 144 8.54 -11.47 6.74
C SER A 144 9.20 -12.01 8.00
N LYS A 145 9.93 -13.13 7.88
CA LYS A 145 10.74 -13.66 8.97
C LYS A 145 12.21 -13.54 8.62
N LYS A 146 12.96 -12.84 9.46
CA LYS A 146 14.42 -12.78 9.38
C LYS A 146 15.00 -13.83 10.32
N THR A 147 15.96 -14.60 9.80
CA THR A 147 16.69 -15.61 10.55
C THR A 147 18.18 -15.35 10.39
N GLU A 148 18.92 -15.36 11.49
CA GLU A 148 20.38 -15.28 11.46
C GLU A 148 20.95 -16.59 10.92
N ILE A 149 21.93 -16.50 10.00
CA ILE A 149 22.56 -17.66 9.36
C ILE A 149 24.08 -17.56 9.49
N SER A 150 24.78 -18.68 9.31
CA SER A 150 26.26 -18.66 9.28
C SER A 150 26.78 -18.01 7.98
N LYS A 151 28.09 -17.73 7.93
CA LYS A 151 28.72 -17.19 6.71
C LYS A 151 28.74 -18.24 5.60
N GLU A 152 28.99 -19.50 5.94
CA GLU A 152 28.98 -20.63 5.02
C GLU A 152 27.59 -20.83 4.40
N ASP A 153 26.54 -20.75 5.23
CA ASP A 153 25.15 -20.78 4.77
C ASP A 153 24.83 -19.64 3.80
N TYR A 154 25.40 -18.46 4.02
CA TYR A 154 25.17 -17.31 3.14
C TYR A 154 25.81 -17.48 1.78
N GLU A 155 27.07 -17.90 1.70
CA GLU A 155 27.73 -18.14 0.41
C GLU A 155 26.97 -19.20 -0.41
N LEU A 156 26.48 -20.25 0.26
CA LEU A 156 25.62 -21.26 -0.36
C LEU A 156 24.30 -20.66 -0.88
N LEU A 157 23.61 -19.88 -0.04
CA LEU A 157 22.26 -19.39 -0.34
C LEU A 157 22.23 -18.16 -1.25
N LYS A 158 23.34 -17.44 -1.40
CA LYS A 158 23.47 -16.25 -2.25
C LYS A 158 23.17 -16.55 -3.72
N GLY A 159 23.53 -17.75 -4.20
CA GLY A 159 23.21 -18.20 -5.56
C GLY A 159 21.72 -18.46 -5.81
N PHE A 160 20.92 -18.50 -4.75
CA PHE A 160 19.48 -18.76 -4.79
C PHE A 160 18.65 -17.56 -4.33
N GLU A 161 19.21 -16.35 -4.39
CA GLU A 161 18.47 -15.12 -4.14
C GLU A 161 17.28 -15.01 -5.12
N ASN A 162 16.09 -14.72 -4.58
CA ASN A 162 14.82 -14.64 -5.30
C ASN A 162 14.26 -15.98 -5.81
N TYR A 163 14.77 -17.12 -5.33
CA TYR A 163 14.11 -18.39 -5.61
C TYR A 163 12.77 -18.52 -4.88
N ASP A 164 11.82 -19.15 -5.57
CA ASP A 164 10.54 -19.50 -4.99
C ASP A 164 10.70 -20.56 -3.90
N LEU A 165 10.07 -20.28 -2.76
CA LEU A 165 9.90 -21.22 -1.67
C LEU A 165 8.63 -22.03 -1.91
N LYS A 166 8.62 -23.27 -1.42
CA LYS A 166 7.36 -24.01 -1.32
C LYS A 166 6.50 -23.41 -0.21
N ALA A 167 5.18 -23.59 -0.31
CA ALA A 167 4.26 -23.20 0.75
C ALA A 167 4.70 -23.82 2.08
N TYR A 168 4.85 -22.98 3.11
CA TYR A 168 5.30 -23.36 4.46
C TYR A 168 6.72 -23.95 4.56
N GLU A 169 7.56 -23.80 3.53
CA GLU A 169 8.94 -24.31 3.55
C GLU A 169 9.78 -23.62 4.64
N THR A 170 10.35 -24.44 5.52
CA THR A 170 11.26 -23.97 6.56
C THR A 170 12.65 -23.68 6.00
N VAL A 171 13.45 -22.91 6.74
CA VAL A 171 14.85 -22.59 6.37
C VAL A 171 15.68 -23.85 6.13
N GLY A 172 15.51 -24.86 6.99
CA GLY A 172 16.23 -26.13 6.87
C GLY A 172 15.81 -26.94 5.64
N GLU A 173 14.52 -26.95 5.33
CA GLU A 173 13.99 -27.62 4.14
C GLU A 173 14.46 -26.95 2.85
N PHE A 174 14.47 -25.62 2.79
CA PHE A 174 14.99 -24.86 1.66
C PHE A 174 16.48 -25.16 1.42
N LYS A 175 17.30 -25.11 2.48
CA LYS A 175 18.72 -25.45 2.42
C LYS A 175 18.94 -26.86 1.89
N ASN A 176 18.25 -27.85 2.47
CA ASN A 176 18.36 -29.25 2.05
C ASN A 176 17.93 -29.46 0.59
N ARG A 177 16.92 -28.71 0.13
CA ARG A 177 16.46 -28.76 -1.27
C ARG A 177 17.49 -28.16 -2.22
N MET A 178 18.12 -27.04 -1.87
CA MET A 178 19.14 -26.41 -2.72
C MET A 178 20.43 -27.22 -2.74
N LEU A 179 20.86 -27.78 -1.60
CA LEU A 179 21.98 -28.72 -1.53
C LEU A 179 21.78 -29.95 -2.43
N LYS A 180 20.55 -30.47 -2.51
CA LYS A 180 20.22 -31.59 -3.40
C LYS A 180 20.20 -31.20 -4.89
N LYS A 181 20.02 -29.92 -5.22
CA LYS A 181 20.05 -29.41 -6.60
C LYS A 181 21.46 -29.15 -7.11
N GLU A 182 22.44 -28.86 -6.24
CA GLU A 182 23.84 -28.72 -6.64
C GLU A 182 24.53 -30.07 -6.95
N VAL A 183 23.96 -31.18 -6.47
CA VAL A 183 24.54 -32.53 -6.61
C VAL A 183 23.94 -33.31 -7.79
N ALA A 184 22.91 -32.76 -8.45
CA ALA A 184 22.23 -33.36 -9.62
C ALA A 184 22.61 -32.64 -10.91
#